data_AF-A0A1A7BHF8-F1
#
_entry.id   AF-A0A1A7BHF8-F1
#
_cell.length_a   1.000
_cell.length_b   1.000
_cell.length_c   1.000
_cell.angle_alpha   90.00
_cell.angle_beta   90.00
_cell.angle_gamma   90.00
#
_symmetry.space_group_name_H-M   'P 1'
#
loop_
_entity.id
_entity.type
_entity.pdbx_description
1 polymer ?
#
loop_
_entity_poly.entity_id
_entity_poly.type
_entity_poly.pdbx_seq_one_letter_code
_entity_poly.pdbx_strand_id
1 'polypeptide(L)'
;MPQEQIGVAGCNLVKLTVDSVIGDEVCVMFKEDPDYAEQYASVRPINMFAHTGAVNTPHGAVAFIVWQIAAGSPCEVFVETFFNPAASGELISEAARQTHLKLIIINNRTSAVTAFVDYANVFGLDELAAFIEQMDAPASGQDFHLATNHVLTHIDLVSLVRDGAQSG
;
A
#
# COMPACT_ATOMS: atom_id res chain seq x y z
N MET A 1 14.73 -12.80 -2.99
CA MET A 1 14.63 -11.34 -2.79
C MET A 1 16.04 -10.75 -2.95
N PRO A 2 16.22 -9.57 -3.59
CA PRO A 2 17.53 -8.90 -3.62
C PRO A 2 18.05 -8.62 -2.20
N GLN A 3 19.37 -8.70 -1.96
CA GLN A 3 19.98 -8.52 -0.63
C GLN A 3 19.63 -7.17 0.02
N GLU A 4 19.43 -6.14 -0.80
CA GLU A 4 19.10 -4.77 -0.39
C GLU A 4 17.72 -4.63 0.26
N GLN A 5 16.86 -5.66 0.15
CA GLN A 5 15.50 -5.62 0.68
C GLN A 5 15.33 -6.44 1.98
N ILE A 6 16.39 -7.09 2.47
CA ILE A 6 16.36 -7.85 3.72
C ILE A 6 16.32 -6.86 4.90
N GLY A 7 15.34 -7.04 5.80
CA GLY A 7 15.15 -6.18 6.97
C GLY A 7 14.38 -4.89 6.71
N VAL A 8 13.91 -4.65 5.48
CA VAL A 8 13.01 -3.52 5.17
C VAL A 8 11.58 -3.93 5.47
N ALA A 9 10.96 -3.27 6.45
CA ALA A 9 9.53 -3.37 6.73
C ALA A 9 8.73 -2.34 5.89
N GLY A 10 7.45 -2.63 5.65
CA GLY A 10 6.53 -1.71 4.96
C GLY A 10 5.61 -2.42 3.97
N CYS A 11 4.70 -1.65 3.38
CA CYS A 11 3.71 -2.14 2.44
C CYS A 11 3.90 -1.51 1.07
N ASN A 12 3.81 -2.32 0.00
CA ASN A 12 3.92 -1.84 -1.38
C ASN A 12 2.99 -2.61 -2.31
N LEU A 13 2.60 -1.98 -3.42
CA LEU A 13 2.04 -2.69 -4.57
C LEU A 13 3.17 -3.29 -5.39
N VAL A 14 3.02 -4.55 -5.79
CA VAL A 14 3.99 -5.26 -6.63
C VAL A 14 3.30 -6.10 -7.67
N LYS A 15 3.87 -6.15 -8.87
CA LYS A 15 3.41 -7.02 -9.95
C LYS A 15 4.12 -8.37 -9.85
N LEU A 16 3.36 -9.45 -9.79
CA LEU A 16 3.89 -10.82 -9.72
C LEU A 16 2.88 -11.84 -10.25
N THR A 17 3.38 -12.97 -10.74
CA THR A 17 2.55 -14.12 -11.12
C THR A 17 2.31 -15.01 -9.90
N VAL A 18 1.08 -15.02 -9.35
CA VAL A 18 0.70 -15.98 -8.29
C VAL A 18 0.24 -17.30 -8.91
N ASP A 19 -0.61 -17.21 -9.93
CA ASP A 19 -1.13 -18.35 -10.69
C ASP A 19 -0.73 -18.19 -12.16
N SER A 20 0.02 -19.18 -12.67
CA SER A 20 0.46 -19.21 -14.06
C SER A 20 -0.66 -19.18 -15.10
N VAL A 21 -1.89 -19.58 -14.74
CA VAL A 21 -3.05 -19.55 -15.64
C VAL A 21 -3.62 -18.14 -15.77
N ILE A 22 -3.54 -17.34 -14.70
CA ILE A 22 -4.03 -15.97 -14.66
C ILE A 22 -2.99 -15.01 -15.28
N GLY A 23 -1.71 -15.24 -14.98
CA GLY A 23 -0.61 -14.38 -15.39
C GLY A 23 -0.24 -13.37 -14.32
N ASP A 24 0.29 -12.22 -14.74
CA ASP A 24 0.75 -11.18 -13.82
C ASP A 24 -0.41 -10.42 -13.19
N GLU A 25 -0.34 -10.29 -11.86
CA GLU A 25 -1.31 -9.55 -11.06
C GLU A 25 -0.59 -8.54 -10.17
N VAL A 26 -1.23 -7.41 -9.89
CA VAL A 26 -0.78 -6.50 -8.83
C VAL A 26 -1.29 -7.03 -7.49
N CYS A 27 -0.37 -7.16 -6.54
CA CYS A 27 -0.61 -7.65 -5.19
C CYS A 27 -0.15 -6.61 -4.17
N VAL A 28 -0.77 -6.62 -2.99
CA VAL A 28 -0.30 -5.90 -1.81
C VAL A 28 0.73 -6.77 -1.10
N MET A 29 1.98 -6.35 -1.06
CA MET A 29 3.04 -7.04 -0.33
C MET A 29 3.38 -6.26 0.94
N PHE A 30 3.10 -6.89 2.07
CA PHE A 30 3.42 -6.36 3.39
C PHE A 30 4.61 -7.13 3.99
N LYS A 31 5.75 -6.44 4.12
CA LYS A 31 6.94 -6.99 4.76
C LYS A 31 6.95 -6.55 6.21
N GLU A 32 7.00 -7.53 7.10
CA GLU A 32 6.91 -7.30 8.54
C GLU A 32 8.11 -7.92 9.26
N ASP A 33 8.47 -7.32 10.39
CA ASP A 33 9.51 -7.86 11.26
C ASP A 33 9.14 -9.25 11.80
N PRO A 34 10.12 -10.15 12.00
CA PRO A 34 9.85 -11.53 12.38
C PRO A 34 9.00 -11.68 13.63
N ASP A 35 9.20 -10.80 14.61
CA ASP A 35 8.51 -10.82 15.90
C ASP A 35 6.98 -10.62 15.75
N TYR A 36 6.54 -10.02 14.64
CA TYR A 36 5.13 -9.73 14.34
C TYR A 36 4.60 -10.52 13.15
N ALA A 37 5.43 -10.79 12.14
CA ALA A 37 5.03 -11.43 10.89
C ALA A 37 4.33 -12.78 11.11
N GLU A 38 4.80 -13.59 12.07
CA GLU A 38 4.24 -14.92 12.37
C GLU A 38 2.86 -14.84 13.04
N GLN A 39 2.54 -13.73 13.71
CA GLN A 39 1.27 -13.55 14.41
C GLN A 39 0.09 -13.56 13.43
N TYR A 40 0.27 -13.01 12.22
CA TYR A 40 -0.75 -13.00 11.17
C TYR A 40 -1.17 -14.40 10.68
N ALA A 41 -0.33 -15.43 10.87
CA ALA A 41 -0.72 -16.81 10.56
C ALA A 41 -1.91 -17.28 11.40
N SER A 42 -2.05 -16.73 12.61
CA SER A 42 -3.11 -17.07 13.58
C SER A 42 -4.36 -16.20 13.51
N VAL A 43 -4.30 -15.04 12.83
CA VAL A 43 -5.42 -14.08 12.75
C VAL A 43 -6.40 -14.53 11.68
N ARG A 44 -7.66 -14.83 12.03
CA ARG A 44 -8.72 -15.18 11.05
C ARG A 44 -10.07 -14.58 11.48
N PRO A 45 -10.79 -13.85 10.60
CA PRO A 45 -10.34 -13.34 9.30
C PRO A 45 -9.27 -12.24 9.47
N ILE A 46 -8.40 -12.08 8.47
CA ILE A 46 -7.57 -10.87 8.36
C ILE A 46 -8.44 -9.86 7.61
N ASN A 47 -8.92 -8.83 8.29
CA ASN A 47 -9.62 -7.73 7.62
C ASN A 47 -8.60 -6.73 7.08
N MET A 48 -8.85 -6.18 5.90
CA MET A 48 -8.02 -5.15 5.29
C MET A 48 -8.91 -4.00 4.83
N PHE A 49 -8.49 -2.77 5.12
CA PHE A 49 -9.08 -1.55 4.57
C PHE A 49 -7.98 -0.71 3.91
N ALA A 50 -8.38 0.12 2.95
CA ALA A 50 -7.50 1.06 2.27
C ALA A 50 -8.08 2.46 2.41
N HIS A 51 -7.22 3.41 2.78
CA HIS A 51 -7.55 4.82 2.77
C HIS A 51 -6.62 5.51 1.79
N THR A 52 -7.18 5.95 0.68
CA THR A 52 -6.42 6.52 -0.43
C THR A 52 -6.50 8.02 -0.43
N GLY A 53 -5.45 8.67 -0.92
CA GLY A 53 -5.48 10.10 -1.16
C GLY A 53 -4.25 10.58 -1.89
N ALA A 54 -4.19 11.89 -2.07
CA ALA A 54 -3.04 12.53 -2.66
C ALA A 54 -2.90 13.97 -2.15
N VAL A 55 -1.66 14.43 -2.08
CA VAL A 55 -1.30 15.75 -1.57
C VAL A 55 -0.32 16.40 -2.53
N ASN A 56 -0.56 17.67 -2.82
CA ASN A 56 0.42 18.53 -3.48
C ASN A 56 1.33 19.13 -2.43
N THR A 57 2.63 18.86 -2.54
CA THR A 57 3.66 19.47 -1.69
C THR A 57 4.45 20.52 -2.49
N PRO A 58 5.24 21.39 -1.83
CA PRO A 58 6.15 22.29 -2.53
C PRO A 58 7.20 21.57 -3.42
N HIS A 59 7.41 20.27 -3.21
CA HIS A 59 8.41 19.46 -3.92
C HIS A 59 7.81 18.54 -4.98
N GLY A 60 6.49 18.52 -5.13
CA GLY A 60 5.76 17.66 -6.05
C GLY A 60 4.55 16.99 -5.41
N ALA A 61 3.81 16.27 -6.25
CA ALA A 61 2.64 15.51 -5.82
C ALA A 61 3.03 14.17 -5.21
N VAL A 62 2.30 13.75 -4.19
CA VAL A 62 2.42 12.44 -3.57
C VAL A 62 1.03 11.83 -3.49
N ALA A 63 0.83 10.69 -4.16
CA ALA A 63 -0.32 9.83 -3.90
C ALA A 63 0.04 8.87 -2.76
N PHE A 64 -0.95 8.44 -1.99
CA PHE A 64 -0.73 7.53 -0.88
C PHE A 64 -1.90 6.56 -0.71
N ILE A 65 -1.59 5.42 -0.11
CA ILE A 65 -2.56 4.49 0.45
C ILE A 65 -2.12 4.20 1.89
N VAL A 66 -3.03 4.38 2.84
CA VAL A 66 -2.86 3.88 4.21
C VAL A 66 -3.65 2.58 4.31
N TRP A 67 -2.93 1.47 4.47
CA TRP A 67 -3.52 0.16 4.69
C TRP A 67 -3.77 -0.05 6.18
N GLN A 68 -5.00 -0.40 6.54
CA GLN A 68 -5.34 -0.92 7.85
C GLN A 68 -5.41 -2.45 7.74
N ILE A 69 -4.38 -3.15 8.21
CA ILE A 69 -4.24 -4.60 8.09
C ILE A 69 -4.58 -5.27 9.41
N ALA A 70 -5.23 -6.43 9.34
CA ALA A 70 -5.74 -7.18 10.48
C ALA A 70 -6.69 -6.34 11.35
N ALA A 71 -7.55 -5.57 10.68
CA ALA A 71 -8.42 -4.59 11.31
C ALA A 71 -9.37 -5.23 12.34
N GLY A 72 -9.46 -4.60 13.52
CA GLY A 72 -10.24 -5.11 14.65
C GLY A 72 -9.63 -6.33 15.37
N SER A 73 -8.36 -6.65 15.10
CA SER A 73 -7.60 -7.68 15.83
C SER A 73 -6.54 -7.07 16.76
N PRO A 74 -6.01 -7.84 17.73
CA PRO A 74 -4.88 -7.39 18.55
C PRO A 74 -3.58 -7.11 17.77
N CYS A 75 -3.51 -7.51 16.50
CA CYS A 75 -2.35 -7.34 15.62
C CYS A 75 -2.61 -6.27 14.54
N GLU A 76 -3.58 -5.39 14.76
CA GLU A 76 -3.94 -4.32 13.82
C GLU A 76 -2.78 -3.36 13.59
N VAL A 77 -2.50 -3.05 12.32
CA VAL A 77 -1.47 -2.09 11.93
C VAL A 77 -1.98 -1.15 10.85
N PHE A 78 -1.52 0.10 10.92
CA PHE A 78 -1.68 1.10 9.87
C PHE A 78 -0.32 1.26 9.19
N VAL A 79 -0.27 1.03 7.88
CA VAL A 79 0.97 1.12 7.11
C VAL A 79 0.76 1.96 5.86
N GLU A 80 1.63 2.95 5.68
CA GLU A 80 1.58 3.90 4.59
C GLU A 80 2.37 3.39 3.38
N THR A 81 1.79 3.54 2.19
CA THR A 81 2.48 3.38 0.92
C THR A 81 2.39 4.69 0.15
N PHE A 82 3.54 5.27 -0.21
CA PHE A 82 3.61 6.49 -1.00
C PHE A 82 3.95 6.17 -2.45
N PHE A 83 3.31 6.89 -3.36
CA PHE A 83 3.47 6.73 -4.80
C PHE A 83 3.79 8.06 -5.45
N ASN A 84 4.72 8.03 -6.39
CA ASN A 84 4.92 9.13 -7.31
C ASN A 84 3.83 9.03 -8.39
N PRO A 85 2.87 9.96 -8.48
CA PRO A 85 1.77 9.88 -9.44
C PRO A 85 2.25 9.70 -10.88
N ALA A 86 3.38 10.34 -11.24
CA ALA A 86 3.94 10.27 -12.60
C ALA A 86 4.57 8.91 -12.94
N ALA A 87 5.02 8.15 -11.94
CA ALA A 87 5.72 6.88 -12.15
C ALA A 87 4.87 5.65 -11.81
N SER A 88 3.87 5.82 -10.94
CA SER A 88 3.08 4.71 -10.38
C SER A 88 1.66 4.62 -10.92
N GLY A 89 1.24 5.55 -11.78
CA GLY A 89 -0.12 5.59 -12.34
C GLY A 89 -0.53 4.27 -13.01
N GLU A 90 0.33 3.70 -13.85
CA GLU A 90 0.04 2.42 -14.52
C GLU A 90 -0.17 1.28 -13.52
N LEU A 91 0.71 1.15 -12.51
CA LEU A 91 0.61 0.10 -11.49
C LEU A 91 -0.69 0.20 -10.68
N ILE A 92 -1.10 1.42 -10.32
CA ILE A 92 -2.33 1.66 -9.57
C ILE A 92 -3.55 1.40 -10.46
N SER A 93 -3.53 1.84 -11.72
CA SER A 93 -4.60 1.56 -12.68
C SER A 93 -4.74 0.07 -13.00
N GLU A 94 -3.64 -0.69 -13.04
CA GLU A 94 -3.69 -2.16 -13.15
C GLU A 94 -4.33 -2.78 -11.91
N ALA A 95 -3.90 -2.40 -10.71
CA ALA A 95 -4.48 -2.87 -9.46
C ALA A 95 -5.98 -2.57 -9.37
N ALA A 96 -6.41 -1.39 -9.80
CA ALA A 96 -7.81 -0.96 -9.80
C ALA A 96 -8.70 -1.80 -10.74
N ARG A 97 -8.15 -2.35 -11.83
CA ARG A 97 -8.92 -3.14 -12.81
C ARG A 97 -9.11 -4.60 -12.40
N GLN A 98 -8.37 -5.08 -11.41
CA GLN A 98 -8.52 -6.45 -10.92
C GLN A 98 -9.83 -6.61 -10.15
N THR A 99 -10.53 -7.73 -10.34
CA THR A 99 -11.72 -8.05 -9.54
C THR A 99 -11.36 -8.47 -8.11
N HIS A 100 -10.14 -8.93 -7.92
CA HIS A 100 -9.60 -9.44 -6.66
C HIS A 100 -8.22 -8.84 -6.39
N LEU A 101 -7.96 -8.45 -5.14
CA LEU A 101 -6.68 -7.95 -4.68
C LEU A 101 -6.11 -8.88 -3.61
N LYS A 102 -4.89 -9.37 -3.86
CA LYS A 102 -4.21 -10.33 -2.99
C LYS A 102 -3.29 -9.61 -2.00
N LEU A 103 -3.40 -9.94 -0.72
CA LEU A 103 -2.47 -9.54 0.33
C LEU A 103 -1.49 -10.68 0.59
N ILE A 104 -0.20 -10.36 0.56
CA ILE A 104 0.90 -11.27 0.87
C ILE A 104 1.70 -10.68 2.02
N ILE A 105 1.67 -11.33 3.18
CA ILE A 105 2.47 -10.94 4.35
C ILE A 105 3.72 -11.80 4.38
N ILE A 106 4.88 -11.14 4.46
CA ILE A 106 6.19 -11.77 4.36
C ILE A 106 7.05 -11.38 5.56
N ASN A 107 7.72 -12.37 6.15
CA ASN A 107 8.79 -12.12 7.11
C ASN A 107 9.98 -11.43 6.40
N ASN A 108 10.29 -10.20 6.78
CA ASN A 108 11.28 -9.36 6.11
C ASN A 108 12.73 -9.88 6.20
N ARG A 109 13.02 -10.88 7.04
CA ARG A 109 14.35 -11.50 7.18
C ARG A 109 14.45 -12.83 6.45
N THR A 110 13.45 -13.69 6.59
CA THR A 110 13.48 -15.05 6.03
C THR A 110 12.85 -15.13 4.64
N SER A 111 12.11 -14.10 4.23
CA SER A 111 11.25 -14.11 3.03
C SER A 111 10.14 -15.17 3.05
N ALA A 112 9.86 -15.77 4.22
CA ALA A 112 8.76 -16.71 4.35
C ALA A 112 7.41 -15.97 4.28
N VAL A 113 6.47 -16.49 3.49
CA VAL A 113 5.09 -16.01 3.46
C VAL A 113 4.38 -16.49 4.73
N THR A 114 3.91 -15.56 5.56
CA THR A 114 3.23 -15.87 6.82
C THR A 114 1.72 -15.80 6.72
N ALA A 115 1.20 -15.02 5.76
CA ALA A 115 -0.20 -15.02 5.39
C ALA A 115 -0.38 -14.70 3.89
N PHE A 116 -1.41 -15.30 3.30
CA PHE A 116 -1.85 -15.02 1.94
C PHE A 116 -3.38 -14.94 1.96
N VAL A 117 -3.94 -13.82 1.53
CA VAL A 117 -5.38 -13.57 1.57
C VAL A 117 -5.84 -12.98 0.26
N ASP A 118 -6.98 -13.46 -0.23
CA ASP A 118 -7.64 -13.00 -1.45
C ASP A 118 -8.89 -12.21 -1.07
N TYR A 119 -8.97 -10.95 -1.48
CA TYR A 119 -10.10 -10.05 -1.23
C TYR A 119 -10.79 -9.68 -2.53
N ALA A 120 -12.11 -9.54 -2.50
CA ALA A 120 -12.81 -8.75 -3.51
C ALA A 120 -12.24 -7.33 -3.53
N ASN A 121 -11.93 -6.81 -4.71
CA ASN A 121 -11.29 -5.51 -4.84
C ASN A 121 -12.31 -4.37 -4.70
N VAL A 122 -12.48 -3.87 -3.47
CA VAL A 122 -13.42 -2.79 -3.12
C VAL A 122 -12.68 -1.64 -2.42
N PHE A 123 -11.39 -1.47 -2.71
CA PHE A 123 -10.48 -0.60 -1.98
C PHE A 123 -10.40 0.85 -2.51
N GLY A 124 -11.29 1.26 -3.42
CA GLY A 124 -11.32 2.62 -3.98
C GLY A 124 -10.08 2.97 -4.85
N LEU A 125 -9.39 1.96 -5.39
CA LEU A 125 -8.18 2.18 -6.19
C LEU A 125 -8.48 2.83 -7.56
N ASP A 126 -9.70 2.68 -8.05
CA ASP A 126 -10.22 3.34 -9.25
C ASP A 126 -10.33 4.85 -9.07
N GLU A 127 -10.82 5.31 -7.91
CA GLU A 127 -10.86 6.72 -7.55
C GLU A 127 -9.45 7.31 -7.45
N LEU A 128 -8.52 6.58 -6.82
CA LEU A 128 -7.11 6.98 -6.73
C LEU A 128 -6.45 7.05 -8.11
N ALA A 129 -6.69 6.06 -8.97
CA ALA A 129 -6.17 6.04 -10.34
C ALA A 129 -6.69 7.24 -11.14
N ALA A 130 -8.00 7.50 -11.08
CA ALA A 130 -8.62 8.65 -11.75
C ALA A 130 -8.09 9.99 -11.21
N PHE A 131 -7.79 10.07 -9.91
CA PHE A 131 -7.18 11.26 -9.32
C PHE A 131 -5.76 11.47 -9.87
N ILE A 132 -4.94 10.42 -9.90
CA ILE A 132 -3.57 10.45 -10.43
C ILE A 132 -3.55 10.90 -11.90
N GLU A 133 -4.47 10.38 -12.72
CA GLU A 133 -4.59 10.78 -14.14
C GLU A 133 -4.93 12.27 -14.32
N GLN A 134 -5.61 12.87 -13.34
CA GLN A 134 -5.95 14.30 -13.34
C GLN A 134 -4.83 15.18 -12.77
N MET A 135 -3.82 14.60 -12.11
CA MET A 135 -2.69 15.39 -11.64
C MET A 135 -1.83 15.80 -12.83
N ASP A 136 -1.57 17.10 -12.96
CA ASP A 136 -0.72 17.62 -14.03
C ASP A 136 0.64 16.90 -14.06
N ALA A 137 1.14 16.66 -15.28
CA ALA A 137 2.48 16.14 -15.48
C ALA A 137 3.49 17.01 -14.72
N PRO A 138 4.49 16.40 -14.05
CA PRO A 138 5.37 17.13 -13.16
C PRO A 138 6.06 18.27 -13.90
N ALA A 139 5.89 19.50 -13.40
CA ALA A 139 6.75 20.60 -13.79
C ALA A 139 8.22 20.22 -13.52
N SER A 140 9.14 20.65 -14.37
CA SER A 140 10.56 20.39 -14.19
C SER A 140 11.02 20.78 -12.78
N GLY A 141 11.61 19.85 -12.02
CA GLY A 141 12.13 20.12 -10.67
C GLY A 141 11.40 19.43 -9.50
N GLN A 142 10.49 18.49 -9.75
CA GLN A 142 9.90 17.68 -8.68
C GLN A 142 10.90 16.65 -8.12
N ASP A 143 10.91 16.51 -6.79
CA ASP A 143 11.70 15.52 -6.05
C ASP A 143 10.77 14.73 -5.14
N PHE A 144 10.48 13.49 -5.54
CA PHE A 144 9.56 12.62 -4.83
C PHE A 144 10.03 12.31 -3.40
N HIS A 145 11.34 12.20 -3.17
CA HIS A 145 11.87 11.93 -1.85
C HIS A 145 11.62 13.11 -0.90
N LEU A 146 11.86 14.34 -1.37
CA LEU A 146 11.54 15.56 -0.61
C LEU A 146 10.04 15.74 -0.41
N ALA A 147 9.22 15.38 -1.41
CA ALA A 147 7.77 15.44 -1.30
C ALA A 147 7.23 14.46 -0.26
N THR A 148 7.67 13.19 -0.29
CA THR A 148 7.29 12.20 0.73
C THR A 148 7.78 12.60 2.12
N ASN A 149 9.01 13.10 2.25
CA ASN A 149 9.52 13.58 3.54
C ASN A 149 8.69 14.76 4.07
N HIS A 150 8.23 15.67 3.19
CA HIS A 150 7.34 16.76 3.58
C HIS A 150 6.01 16.23 4.14
N VAL A 151 5.40 15.23 3.47
CA VAL A 151 4.17 14.58 3.97
C VAL A 151 4.42 13.95 5.34
N LEU A 152 5.45 13.11 5.48
CA LEU A 152 5.78 12.42 6.73
C LEU A 152 6.06 13.36 7.92
N THR A 153 6.57 14.56 7.65
CA THR A 153 6.95 15.53 8.70
C THR A 153 5.84 16.53 9.05
N HIS A 154 4.88 16.76 8.16
CA HIS A 154 3.86 17.81 8.32
C HIS A 154 2.43 17.29 8.33
N ILE A 155 2.21 16.03 7.93
CA ILE A 155 0.88 15.45 7.76
C ILE A 155 0.83 14.11 8.49
N ASP A 156 0.00 14.05 9.54
CA ASP A 156 -0.30 12.79 10.23
C ASP A 156 -1.45 12.08 9.50
N LEU A 157 -1.10 11.29 8.48
CA LEU A 157 -2.07 10.57 7.67
C LEU A 157 -2.85 9.53 8.48
N VAL A 158 -2.20 8.86 9.43
CA VAL A 158 -2.84 7.85 10.28
C VAL A 158 -3.91 8.49 11.16
N SER A 159 -3.62 9.64 11.78
CA SER A 159 -4.65 10.36 12.55
C SER A 159 -5.80 10.83 11.67
N LEU A 160 -5.51 11.36 10.48
CA LEU A 160 -6.53 11.79 9.53
C LEU A 160 -7.47 10.64 9.12
N VAL A 161 -6.91 9.44 8.93
CA VAL A 161 -7.67 8.22 8.64
C VAL A 161 -8.51 7.77 9.84
N ARG A 162 -7.94 7.77 11.05
CA ARG A 162 -8.63 7.35 12.27
C ARG A 162 -9.83 8.25 12.59
N ASP A 163 -9.69 9.55 12.41
CA ASP A 163 -10.76 10.52 12.67
C ASP A 163 -11.88 10.42 11.62
N GLY A 164 -11.52 10.13 10.36
CA GLY A 164 -12.48 9.87 9.29
C GLY A 164 -13.29 8.58 9.50
N ALA A 165 -12.67 7.54 10.07
CA ALA A 165 -13.30 6.25 10.32
C ALA A 165 -14.32 6.26 11.48
N GLN A 166 -14.28 7.24 12.40
CA GLN A 166 -15.27 7.38 13.48
C GLN A 166 -16.57 8.09 13.06
N SER A 167 -16.67 8.52 11.80
CA SER A 167 -17.79 9.33 11.30
C SER A 167 -18.75 8.55 10.37
N GLY A 168 -18.57 7.23 10.22
CA GLY A 168 -19.33 6.35 9.31
C GLY A 168 -20.19 5.31 10.01
#